data_AF-A0AAW5QQG5-F1
#
_entry.id   AF-A0AAW5QQG5-F1
#
_cell.length_a   1.000
_cell.length_b   1.000
_cell.length_c   1.000
_cell.angle_alpha   90.00
_cell.angle_beta   90.00
_cell.angle_gamma   90.00
#
_symmetry.space_group_name_H-M   'P 1'
#
loop_
_entity.id
_entity.type
_entity.pdbx_description
1 polymer ?
#
loop_
_entity_poly.entity_id
_entity_poly.type
_entity_poly.pdbx_seq_one_letter_code
_entity_poly.pdbx_strand_id
1 'polypeptide(L)' 'DDLDRFAVTEAFASVLRSWAQVHGPDMDKVNVTGGAIALGHPVGSTGARLITTALHELERRDASTDLISMCAGGARA' A
#
# COMPACT_ATOMS: atom_id res chain seq x y z
N ASP A 1 -8.49 -3.53 -13.14
CA ASP A 1 -8.62 -2.41 -14.09
C ASP A 1 -9.18 -1.14 -13.46
N ASP A 2 -10.05 -1.24 -12.44
CA ASP A 2 -10.62 -0.05 -11.77
C ASP A 2 -9.67 0.67 -10.79
N LEU A 3 -8.51 0.08 -10.48
CA LEU A 3 -7.54 0.62 -9.53
C LEU A 3 -6.28 1.10 -10.26
N ASP A 4 -5.94 2.36 -10.03
CA ASP A 4 -4.75 3.00 -10.58
C ASP A 4 -3.49 2.61 -9.79
N ARG A 5 -3.65 2.39 -8.47
CA ARG A 5 -2.56 2.04 -7.56
C ARG A 5 -3.01 1.15 -6.41
N PHE A 6 -2.01 0.51 -5.80
CA PHE A 6 -2.15 -0.23 -4.55
C PHE A 6 -1.09 0.24 -3.54
N ALA A 7 -1.54 0.65 -2.36
CA ALA A 7 -0.70 0.94 -1.21
C ALA A 7 -0.89 -0.13 -0.12
N VAL A 8 -0.05 -1.15 -0.16
CA VAL A 8 -0.11 -2.29 0.76
C VAL A 8 1.01 -2.18 1.79
N THR A 9 0.65 -2.20 3.07
CA THR A 9 1.63 -2.03 4.16
C THR A 9 2.68 -3.14 4.12
N GLU A 10 3.94 -2.75 4.02
CA GLU A 10 5.08 -3.65 4.05
C GLU A 10 5.51 -3.95 5.50
N ALA A 11 4.62 -4.54 6.30
CA ALA A 11 4.99 -4.99 7.64
C ALA A 11 6.19 -5.96 7.57
N PHE A 12 6.18 -6.84 6.57
CA PHE A 12 7.30 -7.66 6.13
C PHE A 12 7.20 -7.91 4.62
N ALA A 13 8.31 -8.23 3.95
CA ALA A 13 8.32 -8.56 2.52
C ALA A 13 7.44 -9.78 2.19
N SER A 14 7.38 -10.75 3.11
CA SER A 14 6.54 -11.94 2.98
C SER A 14 5.04 -11.62 2.98
N VAL A 15 4.61 -10.58 3.72
CA VAL A 15 3.21 -10.14 3.75
C VAL A 15 2.79 -9.61 2.38
N LEU A 16 3.60 -8.72 1.79
CA LEU A 16 3.35 -8.20 0.46
C LEU A 16 3.35 -9.31 -0.60
N ARG A 17 4.31 -10.25 -0.51
CA ARG A 17 4.38 -11.39 -1.42
C ARG A 17 3.14 -12.29 -1.33
N SER A 18 2.71 -12.61 -0.12
CA SER A 18 1.51 -13.42 0.13
C SER A 18 0.26 -12.73 -0.42
N TRP A 19 0.08 -11.43 -0.14
CA TRP A 19 -1.02 -10.63 -0.67
C TRP A 19 -1.03 -10.63 -2.22
N ALA A 20 0.13 -10.43 -2.84
CA ALA A 20 0.24 -10.44 -4.30
C ALA A 20 -0.08 -11.81 -4.92
N GLN A 21 0.27 -12.92 -4.25
CA GLN A 21 -0.09 -14.26 -4.71
C GLN A 21 -1.60 -14.52 -4.68
N VAL A 22 -2.31 -13.95 -3.71
CA VAL A 22 -3.76 -14.12 -3.56
C VAL A 22 -4.53 -13.25 -4.55
N HIS A 23 -4.10 -12.01 -4.74
CA HIS A 23 -4.87 -11.02 -5.51
C HIS A 23 -4.39 -10.82 -6.94
N GLY A 24 -3.18 -11.28 -7.30
CA GLY A 24 -2.61 -11.13 -8.63
C GLY A 24 -2.59 -9.69 -9.17
N PRO A 25 -2.18 -8.69 -8.38
CA PRO A 25 -2.13 -7.29 -8.84
C PRO A 25 -1.06 -7.11 -9.92
N ASP A 26 -1.19 -6.05 -10.71
CA ASP A 26 -0.09 -5.53 -11.50
C ASP A 26 0.96 -4.92 -10.55
N MET A 27 2.12 -5.55 -10.45
CA MET A 27 3.17 -5.16 -9.52
C MET A 27 3.78 -3.80 -9.85
N ASP A 28 3.66 -3.32 -11.08
CA ASP A 28 4.12 -1.98 -11.46
C ASP A 28 3.22 -0.86 -10.88
N LYS A 29 2.09 -1.23 -10.25
CA LYS A 29 1.17 -0.32 -9.56
C LYS A 29 1.23 -0.42 -8.03
N VAL A 30 1.98 -1.38 -7.49
CA VAL A 30 2.03 -1.68 -6.05
C VAL A 30 3.20 -0.92 -5.40
N ASN A 31 2.91 -0.14 -4.35
CA ASN A 31 3.92 0.54 -3.53
C ASN A 31 4.96 1.34 -4.33
N VAL A 32 4.56 1.97 -5.44
CA VAL A 32 5.48 2.64 -6.39
C VAL A 32 6.21 3.88 -5.83
N THR A 33 5.87 4.30 -4.60
CA THR A 33 6.56 5.34 -3.83
C THR A 33 7.41 4.78 -2.68
N GLY A 34 7.61 3.46 -2.64
CA GLY A 34 8.20 2.74 -1.53
C GLY A 34 7.22 2.54 -0.37
N GLY A 35 7.49 1.54 0.46
CA GLY A 35 6.67 1.21 1.61
C GLY A 35 7.43 1.24 2.94
N ALA A 36 6.88 0.53 3.92
CA ALA A 36 7.36 0.54 5.29
C ALA A 36 8.73 -0.12 5.48
N ILE A 37 9.18 -0.98 4.55
CA ILE A 37 10.54 -1.55 4.58
C ILE A 37 11.58 -0.45 4.37
N ALA A 38 11.32 0.47 3.45
CA ALA A 38 12.23 1.57 3.13
C ALA A 38 12.04 2.79 4.06
N LEU A 39 10.79 3.12 4.38
CA LEU A 39 10.43 4.38 5.05
C LEU A 39 10.17 4.23 6.55
N GLY A 40 10.15 3.01 7.05
CA GLY A 40 9.82 2.68 8.43
C GLY A 40 8.31 2.55 8.70
N HIS A 41 8.00 1.99 9.87
CA HIS A 41 6.64 1.63 10.27
C HIS A 41 6.28 2.20 11.66
N PRO A 42 5.98 3.50 11.78
CA PRO A 42 5.36 4.03 12.99
C PRO A 42 3.91 3.50 13.07
N VAL A 43 3.71 2.41 13.82
CA VAL A 43 2.49 1.57 13.78
C VAL A 43 1.20 2.39 13.82
N GLY A 44 1.05 3.28 14.80
CA GLY A 44 -0.15 4.10 14.97
C GLY A 44 -0.40 5.16 13.88
N SER A 45 0.63 5.54 13.12
CA SER A 45 0.52 6.58 12.07
C SER A 45 0.67 6.06 10.65
N THR A 46 0.92 4.76 10.47
CA THR A 46 1.16 4.19 9.13
C THR A 46 -0.07 4.31 8.22
N GLY A 47 -1.27 4.05 8.73
CA GLY A 47 -2.50 4.23 7.95
C GLY A 47 -2.65 5.67 7.44
N ALA A 48 -2.45 6.67 8.32
CA ALA A 48 -2.48 8.08 7.92
C ALA A 48 -1.39 8.41 6.88
N ARG A 49 -0.15 7.93 7.09
CA ARG A 49 0.96 8.11 6.14
C ARG A 49 0.62 7.56 4.75
N LEU A 50 0.02 6.37 4.69
CA LEU A 50 -0.37 5.74 3.42
C LEU A 50 -1.49 6.54 2.72
N ILE A 51 -2.50 7.02 3.46
CA ILE A 51 -3.57 7.87 2.91
C ILE A 51 -2.98 9.17 2.35
N THR A 52 -2.11 9.84 3.10
CA THR A 52 -1.43 11.07 2.64
C THR A 52 -0.59 10.80 1.39
N THR A 53 0.12 9.67 1.35
CA THR A 53 0.91 9.29 0.18
C THR A 53 0.03 9.03 -1.04
N ALA A 54 -1.08 8.30 -0.86
CA ALA A 54 -2.05 8.02 -1.92
C ALA A 54 -2.65 9.30 -2.48
N LEU A 55 -3.07 10.23 -1.61
CA LEU A 55 -3.62 11.53 -2.04
C LEU A 55 -2.66 12.30 -2.94
N HIS A 56 -1.40 12.48 -2.49
CA HIS A 56 -0.39 13.18 -3.30
C HIS A 56 -0.05 12.44 -4.59
N GLU A 57 -0.07 11.11 -4.60
CA GLU A 57 0.24 10.32 -5.79
C GLU A 57 -0.89 10.31 -6.81
N LEU A 58 -2.15 10.29 -6.36
CA LEU A 58 -3.32 10.45 -7.23
C LEU A 58 -3.30 11.83 -7.89
N GLU A 59 -3.07 12.89 -7.12
CA GLU A 59 -2.95 14.26 -7.66
C GLU A 59 -1.77 14.39 -8.63
N ARG A 60 -0.59 13.87 -8.26
CA ARG A 60 0.61 13.97 -9.10
C ARG A 60 0.47 13.22 -10.44
N ARG A 61 -0.34 12.16 -10.50
CA ARG A 61 -0.52 11.31 -11.68
C ARG A 61 -1.80 11.59 -12.46
N ASP A 62 -2.62 12.55 -12.02
CA ASP A 62 -3.98 12.76 -12.55
C ASP A 62 -4.78 11.44 -12.57
N ALA A 63 -4.70 10.70 -11.45
CA ALA A 63 -5.32 9.39 -11.27
C ALA A 63 -6.53 9.47 -10.32
N SER A 64 -7.34 8.42 -10.31
CA SER A 64 -8.66 8.45 -9.68
C SER A 64 -8.75 7.63 -8.40
N THR A 65 -8.17 6.42 -8.39
CA THR A 65 -8.49 5.41 -7.36
C THR A 65 -7.24 4.65 -6.92
N ASP A 66 -6.90 4.77 -5.63
CA ASP A 66 -5.83 4.00 -4.97
C ASP A 66 -6.44 3.11 -3.87
N LEU A 67 -6.07 1.83 -3.85
CA LEU A 67 -6.48 0.90 -2.80
C LEU A 67 -5.42 0.85 -1.71
N ILE A 68 -5.82 1.21 -0.49
CA ILE A 68 -4.98 1.06 0.70
C ILE A 68 -5.36 -0.23 1.43
N SER A 69 -4.37 -1.06 1.71
CA SER A 69 -4.55 -2.28 2.53
C SER A 69 -3.44 -2.39 3.57
N MET A 70 -3.81 -2.73 4.80
CA MET A 70 -2.87 -2.84 5.91
C MET A 70 -3.22 -4.08 6.71
N CYS A 71 -2.20 -4.82 7.13
CA CYS A 71 -2.38 -5.82 8.18
C CYS A 71 -2.21 -5.16 9.55
N ALA A 72 -2.94 -5.65 10.54
CA ALA A 72 -2.80 -5.24 11.93
C ALA A 72 -2.69 -6.47 12.85
N GLY A 73 -2.08 -6.26 14.01
CA GLY A 73 -1.96 -7.29 15.04
C GLY A 73 -3.32 -7.88 15.41
N GLY A 74 -3.33 -9.17 15.77
CA GLY A 74 -4.56 -9.89 16.07
C GLY A 74 -5.35 -10.34 14.82
N ALA A 75 -4.67 -10.54 13.69
CA ALA A 75 -5.28 -10.99 12.43
C ALA A 75 -6.40 -10.05 11.93
N ARG A 76 -6.14 -8.74 12.01
CA ARG A 76 -7.04 -7.70 11.53
C ARG A 76 -6.46 -7.07 10.25
N ALA A 77 -7.34 -6.47 9.46
CA ALA A 77 -7.00 -5.64 8.32
C ALA A 77 -7.80 -4.34 8.42
#